data_AF-K0ND31-F1
#
_entry.id   AF-K0ND31-F1
#
_cell.length_a   1.000
_cell.length_b   1.000
_cell.length_c   1.000
_cell.angle_alpha   90.00
_cell.angle_beta   90.00
_cell.angle_gamma   90.00
#
_symmetry.space_group_name_H-M   'P 1'
#
loop_
_entity.id
_entity.type
_entity.pdbx_description
1 polymer ?
#
loop_
_entity_poly.entity_id
_entity_poly.type
_entity_poly.pdbx_seq_one_letter_code
_entity_poly.pdbx_strand_id
1 'polypeptide(L)'
;MKVAWHMTRNSVKDFPDGFMQELNTIYTETSSEDLYPDEALSSLDRIYVGDEFCPTRLPNPQELSCLCGFAEQKNLSLTLLTPVLTDQGIEHCTPLFDRLNQWNPEAEVVVNDLGVLFFLKKQYPNFQLSMGRLFNRGFKDPRLKDKDLAASEEMGGLLNDCSFRHENLQVLAENLGVHRLEQDLLPYANPGFVTPSRLKTAVYFPFGYVTTGRVCFTAGLNQTPGNRFRLAGKCSSPCATQSLLLKHSNLAFKLFQNGNTIFYQYTPAMLRSLFENARHQGLRLVYQGGLL
;
A
#
# COMPACT_ATOMS: atom_id res chain seq x y z
N MET A 1 -11.62 -6.68 -13.23
CA MET A 1 -10.67 -5.82 -12.51
C MET A 1 -11.44 -4.74 -11.79
N LYS A 2 -10.98 -4.32 -10.61
CA LYS A 2 -11.48 -3.13 -9.91
C LYS A 2 -10.34 -2.14 -9.72
N VAL A 3 -10.63 -0.85 -9.67
CA VAL A 3 -9.60 0.18 -9.52
C VAL A 3 -9.89 1.02 -8.29
N ALA A 4 -8.85 1.28 -7.51
CA ALA A 4 -8.90 2.06 -6.30
C ALA A 4 -7.83 3.16 -6.27
N TRP A 5 -8.14 4.27 -5.63
CA TRP A 5 -7.25 5.42 -5.48
C TRP A 5 -6.87 5.59 -4.02
N HIS A 6 -5.58 5.59 -3.70
CA HIS A 6 -5.09 5.88 -2.36
C HIS A 6 -4.93 7.38 -2.16
N MET A 7 -5.79 7.95 -1.31
CA MET A 7 -5.79 9.36 -0.89
C MET A 7 -4.74 9.57 0.22
N THR A 8 -3.48 9.75 -0.17
CA THR A 8 -2.33 9.76 0.75
C THR A 8 -2.29 10.93 1.75
N ARG A 9 -3.04 12.02 1.51
CA ARG A 9 -3.13 13.17 2.43
C ARG A 9 -4.48 13.27 3.13
N ASN A 10 -5.33 12.24 3.02
CA ASN A 10 -6.65 12.17 3.66
C ASN A 10 -7.55 13.38 3.35
N SER A 11 -7.43 13.95 2.16
CA SER A 11 -8.17 15.13 1.74
C SER A 11 -8.92 14.85 0.45
N VAL A 12 -10.16 15.33 0.34
CA VAL A 12 -10.95 15.27 -0.92
C VAL A 12 -10.25 15.96 -2.09
N LYS A 13 -9.30 16.86 -1.81
CA LYS A 13 -8.47 17.52 -2.82
C LYS A 13 -7.40 16.60 -3.43
N ASP A 14 -7.14 15.46 -2.82
CA ASP A 14 -6.20 14.45 -3.33
C ASP A 14 -6.87 13.50 -4.34
N PHE A 15 -8.18 13.66 -4.56
CA PHE A 15 -8.89 12.88 -5.55
C PHE A 15 -8.46 13.32 -6.96
N PRO A 16 -8.16 12.37 -7.86
CA PRO A 16 -7.51 12.71 -9.12
C PRO A 16 -8.47 13.37 -10.10
N ASP A 17 -7.91 14.21 -10.96
CA ASP A 17 -8.55 14.60 -12.22
C ASP A 17 -8.41 13.49 -13.28
N GLY A 18 -7.38 12.63 -13.16
CA GLY A 18 -7.23 11.39 -13.94
C GLY A 18 -5.91 10.65 -13.68
N PHE A 19 -5.92 9.32 -13.75
CA PHE A 19 -4.74 8.47 -13.52
C PHE A 19 -3.56 8.77 -14.47
N MET A 20 -3.85 9.11 -15.72
CA MET A 20 -2.83 9.30 -16.75
C MET A 20 -1.93 10.48 -16.49
N GLN A 21 -2.50 11.58 -16.01
CA GLN A 21 -1.72 12.77 -15.70
C GLN A 21 -0.69 12.47 -14.60
N GLU A 22 -1.12 11.73 -13.58
CA GLU A 22 -0.30 11.36 -12.44
C GLU A 22 0.73 10.26 -12.77
N LEU A 23 0.39 9.30 -13.63
CA LEU A 23 1.39 8.34 -14.12
C LEU A 23 2.46 9.03 -14.98
N ASN A 24 2.07 9.96 -15.85
CA ASN A 24 3.01 10.68 -16.71
C ASN A 24 3.97 11.57 -15.90
N THR A 25 3.56 12.10 -14.74
CA THR A 25 4.46 12.87 -13.87
C THR A 25 5.51 11.96 -13.19
N ILE A 26 5.16 10.70 -12.93
CA ILE A 26 6.06 9.70 -12.33
C ILE A 26 7.00 9.07 -13.39
N TYR A 27 6.53 8.92 -14.63
CA TYR A 27 7.23 8.26 -15.73
C TYR A 27 7.59 9.23 -16.86
N THR A 28 8.25 10.34 -16.52
CA THR A 28 8.59 11.43 -17.47
C THR A 28 9.46 11.02 -18.67
N GLU A 29 10.20 9.93 -18.55
CA GLU A 29 11.13 9.41 -19.57
C GLU A 29 10.49 8.29 -20.44
N THR A 30 9.23 7.93 -20.18
CA THR A 30 8.52 6.85 -20.88
C THR A 30 7.37 7.45 -21.68
N SER A 31 7.17 7.02 -22.93
CA SER A 31 6.01 7.49 -23.68
C SER A 31 4.73 6.95 -23.04
N SER A 32 3.65 7.74 -23.04
CA SER A 32 2.36 7.30 -22.48
C SER A 32 1.79 6.07 -23.20
N GLU A 33 2.15 5.91 -24.48
CA GLU A 33 1.80 4.74 -25.30
C GLU A 33 2.50 3.47 -24.78
N ASP A 34 3.71 3.58 -24.23
CA ASP A 34 4.46 2.43 -23.70
C ASP A 34 3.96 1.91 -22.36
N LEU A 35 3.14 2.68 -21.63
CA LEU A 35 2.59 2.30 -20.33
C LEU A 35 1.28 1.51 -20.44
N TYR A 36 0.68 1.42 -21.65
CA TYR A 36 -0.61 0.76 -21.98
C TYR A 36 -1.59 0.69 -20.78
N PRO A 37 -2.09 1.83 -20.30
CA PRO A 37 -3.17 1.81 -19.34
C PRO A 37 -4.43 1.39 -20.09
N ASP A 38 -4.89 0.17 -19.84
CA ASP A 38 -6.20 -0.32 -20.30
C ASP A 38 -7.25 0.78 -20.05
N GLU A 39 -8.20 0.97 -20.99
CA GLU A 39 -9.39 1.82 -20.76
C GLU A 39 -10.04 1.49 -19.41
N ALA A 40 -9.85 0.27 -18.91
CA ALA A 40 -10.29 -0.18 -17.60
C ALA A 40 -9.72 0.59 -16.38
N LEU A 41 -8.66 1.40 -16.51
CA LEU A 41 -8.21 2.32 -15.45
C LEU A 41 -9.06 3.60 -15.36
N SER A 42 -9.97 3.84 -16.30
CA SER A 42 -10.85 5.02 -16.31
C SER A 42 -11.98 4.98 -15.28
N SER A 43 -12.38 3.79 -14.82
CA SER A 43 -13.50 3.61 -13.89
C SER A 43 -12.99 3.33 -12.48
N LEU A 44 -13.04 4.37 -11.65
CA LEU A 44 -12.70 4.25 -10.23
C LEU A 44 -13.90 3.72 -9.43
N ASP A 45 -13.69 2.67 -8.64
CA ASP A 45 -14.75 2.05 -7.83
C ASP A 45 -14.62 2.35 -6.33
N ARG A 46 -13.43 2.80 -5.90
CA ARG A 46 -13.06 2.82 -4.49
C ARG A 46 -11.96 3.83 -4.17
N ILE A 47 -11.99 4.36 -2.96
CA ILE A 47 -10.88 5.09 -2.35
C ILE A 47 -10.28 4.32 -1.18
N TYR A 48 -8.96 4.42 -1.05
CA TYR A 48 -8.20 3.98 0.11
C TYR A 48 -7.78 5.22 0.89
N VAL A 49 -7.91 5.19 2.20
CA VAL A 49 -7.56 6.31 3.10
C VAL A 49 -6.71 5.81 4.25
N GLY A 50 -5.97 6.69 4.92
CA GLY A 50 -4.98 6.30 5.92
C GLY A 50 -3.66 5.85 5.32
N ASP A 51 -2.87 5.10 6.09
CA ASP A 51 -1.51 4.70 5.72
C ASP A 51 -1.17 3.34 6.37
N GLU A 52 -0.44 2.49 5.64
CA GLU A 52 -0.05 1.15 6.08
C GLU A 52 1.21 1.12 6.95
N PHE A 53 1.92 2.24 7.04
CA PHE A 53 3.26 2.32 7.63
C PHE A 53 3.34 3.28 8.82
N CYS A 54 2.55 4.35 8.83
CA CYS A 54 2.70 5.44 9.78
C CYS A 54 1.40 5.83 10.49
N PRO A 55 1.32 5.70 11.83
CA PRO A 55 0.12 6.08 12.58
C PRO A 55 -0.20 7.57 12.52
N THR A 56 0.81 8.44 12.31
CA THR A 56 0.60 9.89 12.21
C THR A 56 0.01 10.33 10.87
N ARG A 57 -0.20 9.39 9.94
CA ARG A 57 -0.84 9.61 8.64
C ARG A 57 -2.23 9.00 8.56
N LEU A 58 -2.74 8.47 9.67
CA LEU A 58 -4.15 8.12 9.76
C LEU A 58 -5.00 9.39 9.75
N PRO A 59 -6.17 9.39 9.09
CA PRO A 59 -7.11 10.49 9.22
C PRO A 59 -7.57 10.62 10.67
N ASN A 60 -7.86 11.83 11.10
CA ASN A 60 -8.66 12.03 12.31
C ASN A 60 -10.15 11.75 12.03
N PRO A 61 -11.01 11.63 13.07
CA PRO A 61 -12.44 11.31 12.86
C PRO A 61 -13.19 12.33 12.00
N GLN A 62 -12.81 13.61 12.03
CA GLN A 62 -13.44 14.65 11.20
C GLN A 62 -13.03 14.48 9.73
N GLU A 63 -11.74 14.26 9.45
CA GLU A 63 -11.23 13.96 8.10
C GLU A 63 -11.90 12.71 7.53
N LEU A 64 -11.99 11.62 8.32
CA LEU A 64 -12.67 10.41 7.89
C LEU A 64 -14.14 10.67 7.57
N SER A 65 -14.83 11.48 8.38
CA SER A 65 -16.24 11.86 8.11
C SER A 65 -16.40 12.54 6.76
N CYS A 66 -15.50 13.47 6.43
CA CYS A 66 -15.50 14.14 5.13
C CYS A 66 -15.24 13.16 3.99
N LEU A 67 -14.30 12.23 4.17
CA LEU A 67 -13.98 11.20 3.17
C LEU A 67 -15.13 10.22 2.95
N CYS A 68 -15.84 9.82 4.01
CA CYS A 68 -17.05 9.00 3.93
C CYS A 68 -18.16 9.71 3.13
N GLY A 69 -18.48 10.97 3.45
CA GLY A 69 -19.49 11.73 2.71
C GLY A 69 -19.09 11.97 1.25
N PHE A 70 -17.80 12.17 0.98
CA PHE A 70 -17.28 12.24 -0.39
C PHE A 70 -17.44 10.93 -1.15
N ALA A 71 -17.15 9.79 -0.50
CA ALA A 71 -17.32 8.47 -1.09
C ALA A 71 -18.79 8.23 -1.47
N GLU A 72 -19.74 8.57 -0.59
CA GLU A 72 -21.18 8.50 -0.87
C GLU A 72 -21.57 9.37 -2.06
N GLN A 73 -21.13 10.63 -2.09
CA GLN A 73 -21.44 11.58 -3.17
C GLN A 73 -20.96 11.07 -4.53
N LYS A 74 -19.79 10.40 -4.56
CA LYS A 74 -19.18 9.85 -5.78
C LYS A 74 -19.60 8.40 -6.05
N ASN A 75 -20.46 7.81 -5.21
CA ASN A 75 -20.82 6.39 -5.26
C ASN A 75 -19.60 5.44 -5.28
N LEU A 76 -18.58 5.78 -4.47
CA LEU A 76 -17.35 5.03 -4.30
C LEU A 76 -17.43 4.22 -3.01
N SER A 77 -16.81 3.05 -3.02
CA SER A 77 -16.51 2.38 -1.76
C SER A 77 -15.31 3.01 -1.05
N LEU A 78 -15.15 2.77 0.25
CA LEU A 78 -14.00 3.22 1.04
C LEU A 78 -13.32 2.05 1.76
N THR A 79 -11.98 2.06 1.79
CA THR A 79 -11.13 1.17 2.58
C THR A 79 -10.25 2.00 3.51
N LEU A 80 -10.24 1.66 4.81
CA LEU A 80 -9.32 2.26 5.77
C LEU A 80 -8.04 1.42 5.90
N LEU A 81 -6.89 2.05 5.69
CA LEU A 81 -5.58 1.46 5.94
C LEU A 81 -5.15 1.71 7.38
N THR A 82 -4.65 0.67 8.04
CA THR A 82 -4.04 0.78 9.36
C THR A 82 -2.57 0.33 9.33
N PRO A 83 -1.65 1.04 10.01
CA PRO A 83 -0.28 0.61 10.16
C PRO A 83 -0.14 -0.36 11.33
N VAL A 84 1.09 -0.78 11.63
CA VAL A 84 1.38 -1.46 12.90
C VAL A 84 1.11 -0.50 14.06
N LEU A 85 0.20 -0.88 14.97
CA LEU A 85 -0.15 -0.08 16.15
C LEU A 85 0.34 -0.72 17.45
N THR A 86 0.66 0.12 18.43
CA THR A 86 0.81 -0.30 19.84
C THR A 86 -0.56 -0.32 20.52
N ASP A 87 -0.67 -0.87 21.72
CA ASP A 87 -1.91 -0.82 22.52
C ASP A 87 -2.45 0.60 22.66
N GLN A 88 -1.57 1.56 23.01
CA GLN A 88 -1.92 2.99 23.05
C GLN A 88 -2.35 3.53 21.68
N GLY A 89 -1.73 3.05 20.60
CA GLY A 89 -2.10 3.42 19.24
C GLY A 89 -3.49 2.91 18.87
N ILE A 90 -3.85 1.69 19.28
CA ILE A 90 -5.18 1.11 19.11
C ILE A 90 -6.20 1.95 19.90
N GLU A 91 -5.95 2.23 21.18
CA GLU A 91 -6.81 3.08 22.00
C GLU A 91 -7.06 4.44 21.35
N HIS A 92 -6.00 5.08 20.84
CA HIS A 92 -6.08 6.35 20.13
C HIS A 92 -6.86 6.29 18.81
N CYS A 93 -6.81 5.15 18.11
CA CYS A 93 -7.55 4.94 16.87
C CYS A 93 -8.99 4.47 17.07
N THR A 94 -9.40 4.09 18.29
CA THR A 94 -10.78 3.64 18.58
C THR A 94 -11.85 4.62 18.07
N PRO A 95 -11.75 5.95 18.30
CA PRO A 95 -12.75 6.89 17.78
C PRO A 95 -12.83 6.90 16.24
N LEU A 96 -11.72 6.58 15.57
CA LEU A 96 -11.67 6.46 14.11
C LEU A 96 -12.45 5.21 13.64
N PHE A 97 -12.25 4.08 14.31
CA PHE A 97 -12.97 2.83 14.02
C PHE A 97 -14.46 2.94 14.36
N ASP A 98 -14.82 3.58 15.48
CA ASP A 98 -16.22 3.86 15.84
C ASP A 98 -16.90 4.68 14.75
N ARG A 99 -16.22 5.72 14.25
CA ARG A 99 -16.75 6.57 13.18
C ARG A 99 -16.94 5.79 11.89
N LEU A 100 -15.98 4.95 11.51
CA LEU A 100 -16.08 4.09 10.34
C LEU A 100 -17.27 3.11 10.47
N ASN A 101 -17.43 2.48 11.64
CA ASN A 101 -18.50 1.52 11.91
C ASN A 101 -19.88 2.17 11.92
N GLN A 102 -20.00 3.40 12.44
CA GLN A 102 -21.24 4.18 12.37
C GLN A 102 -21.64 4.50 10.93
N TRP A 103 -20.66 4.77 10.07
CA TRP A 103 -20.90 5.05 8.66
C TRP A 103 -21.26 3.79 7.88
N ASN A 104 -20.48 2.72 8.05
CA ASN A 104 -20.72 1.43 7.42
C ASN A 104 -20.18 0.29 8.30
N PRO A 105 -21.05 -0.52 8.93
CA PRO A 105 -20.63 -1.66 9.75
C PRO A 105 -19.87 -2.74 8.98
N GLU A 106 -20.02 -2.80 7.66
CA GLU A 106 -19.32 -3.72 6.75
C GLU A 106 -18.15 -3.03 6.02
N ALA A 107 -17.66 -1.89 6.54
CA ALA A 107 -16.52 -1.21 5.96
C ALA A 107 -15.29 -2.12 5.86
N GLU A 108 -14.49 -1.91 4.82
CA GLU A 108 -13.26 -2.67 4.61
C GLU A 108 -12.10 -2.01 5.36
N VAL A 109 -11.36 -2.80 6.14
CA VAL A 109 -10.18 -2.33 6.89
C VAL A 109 -8.99 -3.21 6.56
N VAL A 110 -7.88 -2.61 6.13
CA VAL A 110 -6.61 -3.28 5.91
C VAL A 110 -5.79 -3.22 7.19
N VAL A 111 -5.47 -4.39 7.74
CA VAL A 111 -4.67 -4.55 8.95
C VAL A 111 -3.25 -4.98 8.61
N ASN A 112 -2.25 -4.41 9.30
CA ASN A 112 -0.83 -4.73 9.08
C ASN A 112 -0.14 -5.36 10.31
N ASP A 113 -0.90 -5.64 11.37
CA ASP A 113 -0.45 -6.42 12.52
C ASP A 113 -1.60 -7.25 13.14
N LEU A 114 -1.23 -8.29 13.88
CA LEU A 114 -2.20 -9.21 14.49
C LEU A 114 -2.97 -8.58 15.66
N GLY A 115 -2.38 -7.62 16.36
CA GLY A 115 -3.01 -6.92 17.48
C GLY A 115 -4.24 -6.14 17.02
N VAL A 116 -4.09 -5.33 15.97
CA VAL A 116 -5.19 -4.62 15.32
C VAL A 116 -6.21 -5.60 14.76
N LEU A 117 -5.77 -6.67 14.10
CA LEU A 117 -6.66 -7.71 13.56
C LEU A 117 -7.57 -8.29 14.66
N PHE A 118 -6.99 -8.77 15.77
CA PHE A 118 -7.77 -9.38 16.85
C PHE A 118 -8.65 -8.36 17.58
N PHE A 119 -8.16 -7.13 17.75
CA PHE A 119 -8.96 -6.05 18.31
C PHE A 119 -10.20 -5.77 17.45
N LEU A 120 -10.03 -5.57 16.13
CA LEU A 120 -11.14 -5.28 15.24
C LEU A 120 -12.13 -6.44 15.13
N LYS A 121 -11.66 -7.70 15.05
CA LYS A 121 -12.55 -8.87 15.07
C LYS A 121 -13.43 -8.92 16.33
N LYS A 122 -12.89 -8.51 17.47
CA LYS A 122 -13.62 -8.52 18.74
C LYS A 122 -14.61 -7.37 18.87
N GLN A 123 -14.20 -6.15 18.52
CA GLN A 123 -14.98 -4.94 18.75
C GLN A 123 -15.90 -4.57 17.58
N TYR A 124 -15.52 -4.91 16.36
CA TYR A 124 -16.22 -4.57 15.12
C TYR A 124 -16.35 -5.82 14.22
N PRO A 125 -17.11 -6.85 14.67
CA PRO A 125 -17.12 -8.17 14.03
C PRO A 125 -17.61 -8.19 12.58
N ASN A 126 -18.29 -7.13 12.12
CA ASN A 126 -18.83 -7.03 10.77
C ASN A 126 -17.86 -6.39 9.76
N PHE A 127 -16.76 -5.78 10.23
CA PHE A 127 -15.76 -5.21 9.34
C PHE A 127 -15.19 -6.27 8.40
N GLN A 128 -15.05 -5.88 7.13
CA GLN A 128 -14.43 -6.72 6.11
C GLN A 128 -12.91 -6.57 6.20
N LEU A 129 -12.25 -7.51 6.86
CA LEU A 129 -10.82 -7.42 7.13
C LEU A 129 -9.99 -7.89 5.92
N SER A 130 -8.95 -7.12 5.62
CA SER A 130 -7.95 -7.42 4.59
C SER A 130 -6.56 -7.49 5.24
N MET A 131 -5.75 -8.47 4.84
CA MET A 131 -4.39 -8.64 5.35
C MET A 131 -3.43 -7.79 4.50
N GLY A 132 -2.84 -6.79 5.15
CA GLY A 132 -1.99 -5.76 4.56
C GLY A 132 -0.62 -6.23 4.08
N ARG A 133 0.06 -5.37 3.32
CA ARG A 133 1.36 -5.68 2.68
C ARG A 133 2.46 -6.04 3.68
N LEU A 134 2.38 -5.60 4.94
CA LEU A 134 3.39 -5.90 5.95
C LEU A 134 3.41 -7.35 6.42
N PHE A 135 2.34 -8.12 6.15
CA PHE A 135 2.32 -9.56 6.34
C PHE A 135 2.99 -10.34 5.21
N ASN A 136 3.10 -9.74 4.02
CA ASN A 136 3.69 -10.40 2.87
C ASN A 136 5.22 -10.39 2.95
N ARG A 137 5.85 -11.54 3.20
CA ARG A 137 7.31 -11.68 3.14
C ARG A 137 7.69 -12.25 1.79
N GLY A 138 8.34 -11.44 0.98
CA GLY A 138 8.99 -11.82 -0.26
C GLY A 138 10.31 -11.08 -0.39
N PHE A 139 11.13 -11.45 -1.37
CA PHE A 139 12.41 -10.79 -1.59
C PHE A 139 12.20 -9.38 -2.18
N LYS A 140 12.65 -8.36 -1.44
CA LYS A 140 12.40 -6.93 -1.76
C LYS A 140 13.67 -6.08 -1.77
N ASP A 141 14.85 -6.69 -1.71
CA ASP A 141 16.12 -5.95 -1.66
C ASP A 141 16.51 -5.43 -3.05
N PRO A 142 16.44 -4.12 -3.33
CA PRO A 142 16.64 -3.55 -4.67
C PRO A 142 18.10 -3.56 -5.15
N ARG A 143 19.02 -4.15 -4.38
CA ARG A 143 20.47 -4.17 -4.66
C ARG A 143 20.93 -5.41 -5.42
N LEU A 144 20.05 -6.39 -5.64
CA LEU A 144 20.38 -7.59 -6.42
C LEU A 144 20.57 -7.19 -7.89
N LYS A 145 21.67 -7.65 -8.53
CA LYS A 145 22.01 -7.30 -9.92
C LYS A 145 21.56 -8.40 -10.88
N ASP A 146 21.40 -8.05 -12.16
CA ASP A 146 21.03 -9.00 -13.23
C ASP A 146 21.94 -10.24 -13.32
N LYS A 147 23.22 -10.08 -12.97
CA LYS A 147 24.20 -11.18 -12.94
C LYS A 147 23.88 -12.20 -11.84
N ASP A 148 23.27 -11.75 -10.75
CA ASP A 148 22.85 -12.57 -9.61
C ASP A 148 21.47 -13.20 -9.87
N LEU A 149 20.65 -12.61 -10.75
CA LEU A 149 19.34 -13.13 -11.18
C LEU A 149 19.47 -14.32 -12.14
N ALA A 150 20.54 -14.38 -12.92
CA ALA A 150 20.83 -15.47 -13.86
C ALA A 150 21.33 -16.77 -13.17
N ALA A 151 21.31 -16.84 -11.84
CA ALA A 151 22.08 -17.82 -11.08
C ALA A 151 21.50 -19.25 -11.06
N SER A 152 20.18 -19.45 -11.21
CA SER A 152 19.54 -20.77 -11.35
C SER A 152 18.01 -20.67 -11.41
N GLU A 153 17.33 -21.74 -11.86
CA GLU A 153 15.87 -21.90 -11.74
C GLU A 153 15.39 -21.81 -10.28
N GLU A 154 16.19 -22.33 -9.34
CA GLU A 154 15.95 -22.26 -7.89
C GLU A 154 15.91 -20.81 -7.38
N MET A 155 16.88 -19.98 -7.80
CA MET A 155 16.87 -18.54 -7.49
C MET A 155 15.63 -17.86 -8.06
N GLY A 156 15.26 -18.20 -9.29
CA GLY A 156 14.01 -17.74 -9.91
C GLY A 156 12.79 -18.08 -9.05
N GLY A 157 12.70 -19.32 -8.56
CA GLY A 157 11.66 -19.76 -7.64
C GLY A 157 11.59 -18.90 -6.37
N LEU A 158 12.72 -18.71 -5.70
CA LEU A 158 12.82 -17.93 -4.46
C LEU A 158 12.45 -16.45 -4.63
N LEU A 159 12.90 -15.83 -5.71
CA LEU A 159 12.62 -14.41 -6.00
C LEU A 159 11.16 -14.18 -6.37
N ASN A 160 10.51 -15.20 -6.91
CA ASN A 160 9.08 -15.17 -7.19
C ASN A 160 8.26 -15.47 -5.93
N ASP A 161 8.79 -16.18 -4.95
CA ASP A 161 8.00 -16.64 -3.81
C ASP A 161 7.68 -15.55 -2.78
N CYS A 162 6.54 -15.72 -2.11
CA CYS A 162 6.18 -14.88 -0.97
C CYS A 162 5.16 -15.54 -0.06
N SER A 163 5.06 -15.04 1.17
CA SER A 163 4.21 -15.61 2.20
C SER A 163 2.77 -15.85 1.74
N PHE A 164 2.18 -14.89 1.02
CA PHE A 164 0.79 -14.97 0.54
C PHE A 164 0.54 -16.07 -0.50
N ARG A 165 1.58 -16.65 -1.10
CA ARG A 165 1.46 -17.77 -2.03
C ARG A 165 1.30 -19.11 -1.33
N HIS A 166 1.70 -19.21 -0.06
CA HIS A 166 1.62 -20.47 0.67
C HIS A 166 0.22 -20.74 1.21
N GLU A 167 -0.28 -21.94 0.95
CA GLU A 167 -1.60 -22.40 1.39
C GLU A 167 -1.81 -22.25 2.89
N ASN A 168 -0.81 -22.58 3.71
CA ASN A 168 -0.90 -22.46 5.17
C ASN A 168 -1.23 -21.03 5.63
N LEU A 169 -0.66 -20.01 4.97
CA LEU A 169 -0.97 -18.63 5.31
C LEU A 169 -2.36 -18.22 4.81
N GLN A 170 -2.76 -18.69 3.62
CA GLN A 170 -4.11 -18.43 3.11
C GLN A 170 -5.18 -19.05 4.02
N VAL A 171 -5.00 -20.31 4.44
CA VAL A 171 -5.88 -21.00 5.39
C VAL A 171 -5.92 -20.27 6.73
N LEU A 172 -4.77 -19.81 7.24
CA LEU A 172 -4.74 -19.01 8.46
C LEU A 172 -5.52 -17.70 8.29
N ALA A 173 -5.33 -16.99 7.19
CA ALA A 173 -6.03 -15.74 6.90
C ALA A 173 -7.56 -15.96 6.80
N GLU A 174 -7.99 -17.01 6.11
CA GLU A 174 -9.41 -17.42 6.04
C GLU A 174 -10.01 -17.70 7.43
N ASN A 175 -9.31 -18.49 8.25
CA ASN A 175 -9.74 -18.80 9.63
C ASN A 175 -9.80 -17.54 10.51
N LEU A 176 -8.96 -16.55 10.21
CA LEU A 176 -8.99 -15.23 10.83
C LEU A 176 -10.06 -14.30 10.21
N GLY A 177 -10.91 -14.78 9.31
CA GLY A 177 -11.97 -13.98 8.67
C GLY A 177 -11.43 -12.87 7.78
N VAL A 178 -10.24 -13.06 7.21
CA VAL A 178 -9.70 -12.16 6.18
C VAL A 178 -10.31 -12.56 4.83
N HIS A 179 -10.72 -11.57 4.04
CA HIS A 179 -11.32 -11.80 2.72
C HIS A 179 -10.42 -11.37 1.55
N ARG A 180 -9.34 -10.63 1.84
CA ARG A 180 -8.44 -10.08 0.83
C ARG A 180 -6.99 -10.01 1.31
N LEU A 181 -6.08 -10.26 0.38
CA LEU A 181 -4.64 -10.06 0.53
C LEU A 181 -4.20 -8.82 -0.26
N GLU A 182 -3.48 -7.92 0.41
CA GLU A 182 -2.97 -6.65 -0.13
C GLU A 182 -1.47 -6.79 -0.40
N GLN A 183 -1.01 -6.67 -1.64
CA GLN A 183 0.41 -6.90 -1.99
C GLN A 183 0.96 -5.86 -2.97
N ASP A 184 2.29 -5.79 -3.05
CA ASP A 184 3.02 -5.15 -4.15
C ASP A 184 3.54 -6.23 -5.13
N LEU A 185 4.02 -5.80 -6.30
CA LEU A 185 4.79 -6.64 -7.19
C LEU A 185 6.22 -6.72 -6.66
N LEU A 186 6.72 -7.92 -6.38
CA LEU A 186 8.12 -8.08 -5.97
C LEU A 186 9.06 -7.62 -7.10
N PRO A 187 10.17 -6.96 -6.77
CA PRO A 187 11.03 -6.29 -7.75
C PRO A 187 11.59 -7.23 -8.82
N TYR A 188 11.92 -8.48 -8.46
CA TYR A 188 12.54 -9.44 -9.37
C TYR A 188 11.64 -10.63 -9.74
N ALA A 189 10.41 -10.62 -9.26
CA ALA A 189 9.44 -11.64 -9.63
C ALA A 189 8.90 -11.38 -11.03
N ASN A 190 8.39 -12.42 -11.68
CA ASN A 190 7.57 -12.26 -12.86
C ASN A 190 6.26 -11.53 -12.46
N PRO A 191 6.03 -10.31 -12.98
CA PRO A 191 4.88 -9.49 -12.62
C PRO A 191 3.53 -10.11 -13.02
N GLY A 192 3.51 -11.03 -14.00
CA GLY A 192 2.30 -11.75 -14.41
C GLY A 192 1.88 -12.87 -13.46
N PHE A 193 2.75 -13.27 -12.53
CA PHE A 193 2.47 -14.30 -11.52
C PHE A 193 1.88 -13.66 -10.26
N VAL A 194 0.56 -13.46 -10.24
CA VAL A 194 -0.18 -13.43 -8.98
C VAL A 194 -0.81 -14.81 -8.82
N THR A 195 -0.26 -15.60 -7.90
CA THR A 195 -0.69 -16.98 -7.67
C THR A 195 -2.20 -17.04 -7.38
N PRO A 196 -2.93 -18.06 -7.88
CA PRO A 196 -4.30 -18.29 -7.50
C PRO A 196 -4.41 -18.32 -5.97
N SER A 197 -5.12 -17.36 -5.43
CA SER A 197 -5.38 -17.24 -4.00
C SER A 197 -6.83 -17.63 -3.77
N ARG A 198 -7.09 -18.35 -2.69
CA ARG A 198 -8.46 -18.62 -2.22
C ARG A 198 -9.17 -17.30 -1.82
N LEU A 199 -8.38 -16.30 -1.45
CA LEU A 199 -8.79 -14.96 -1.08
C LEU A 199 -8.68 -14.00 -2.27
N LYS A 200 -9.46 -12.92 -2.24
CA LYS A 200 -9.34 -11.85 -3.24
C LYS A 200 -7.97 -11.17 -3.10
N THR A 201 -7.45 -10.62 -4.18
CA THR A 201 -6.14 -9.94 -4.15
C THR A 201 -6.25 -8.50 -4.61
N ALA A 202 -5.48 -7.64 -3.95
CA ALA A 202 -5.26 -6.26 -4.35
C ALA A 202 -3.76 -6.02 -4.54
N VAL A 203 -3.41 -5.31 -5.62
CA VAL A 203 -2.02 -5.02 -5.99
C VAL A 203 -1.81 -3.51 -6.06
N TYR A 204 -0.84 -3.03 -5.29
CA TYR A 204 -0.47 -1.62 -5.25
C TYR A 204 0.44 -1.27 -6.42
N PHE A 205 0.24 -0.09 -7.01
CA PHE A 205 1.07 0.45 -8.09
C PHE A 205 1.10 1.99 -7.97
N PRO A 206 2.11 2.70 -8.50
CA PRO A 206 3.26 2.21 -9.27
C PRO A 206 4.46 1.83 -8.40
N PHE A 207 4.23 1.63 -7.09
CA PHE A 207 5.30 1.43 -6.11
C PHE A 207 5.10 0.15 -5.30
N GLY A 208 6.22 -0.51 -5.02
CA GLY A 208 6.34 -1.45 -3.92
C GLY A 208 7.24 -0.88 -2.83
N TYR A 209 7.16 -1.42 -1.62
CA TYR A 209 8.02 -0.96 -0.53
C TYR A 209 9.21 -1.90 -0.33
N VAL A 210 10.39 -1.35 -0.02
CA VAL A 210 11.59 -2.12 0.34
C VAL A 210 11.55 -2.46 1.83
N THR A 211 11.42 -1.43 2.65
CA THR A 211 11.49 -1.55 4.11
C THR A 211 10.77 -0.38 4.78
N THR A 212 10.32 -0.60 6.01
CA THR A 212 9.68 0.40 6.86
C THR A 212 10.16 0.23 8.30
N GLY A 213 10.18 1.31 9.06
CA GLY A 213 10.60 1.29 10.47
C GLY A 213 9.77 2.22 11.34
N ARG A 214 9.76 1.99 12.65
CA ARG A 214 9.08 2.91 13.60
C ARG A 214 9.83 4.22 13.82
N VAL A 215 11.16 4.19 13.71
CA VAL A 215 12.00 5.39 13.79
C VAL A 215 12.04 6.03 12.41
N CYS A 216 11.42 7.21 12.30
CA CYS A 216 11.27 7.92 11.04
C CYS A 216 12.38 8.95 10.85
N PHE A 217 13.32 8.67 9.94
CA PHE A 217 14.38 9.62 9.58
C PHE A 217 13.82 10.97 9.10
N THR A 218 12.77 10.95 8.26
CA THR A 218 12.15 12.18 7.74
C THR A 218 11.54 13.02 8.85
N ALA A 219 10.91 12.41 9.87
CA ALA A 219 10.42 13.13 11.03
C ALA A 219 11.56 13.76 11.85
N GLY A 220 12.72 13.09 11.90
CA GLY A 220 13.93 13.58 12.56
C GLY A 220 14.59 14.78 11.88
N LEU A 221 14.32 15.06 10.61
CA LEU A 221 14.90 16.22 9.89
C LEU A 221 14.54 17.55 10.56
N ASN A 222 13.34 17.64 11.13
CA ASN A 222 12.85 18.83 11.83
C ASN A 222 13.21 18.85 13.32
N GLN A 223 14.03 17.91 13.80
CA GLN A 223 14.39 17.77 15.21
C GLN A 223 15.85 18.15 15.50
N THR A 224 16.12 18.44 16.77
CA THR A 224 17.49 18.66 17.26
C THR A 224 18.33 17.39 17.09
N PRO A 225 19.66 17.49 16.83
CA PRO A 225 20.51 16.34 16.50
C PRO A 225 20.39 15.13 17.43
N GLY A 226 20.22 15.34 18.74
CA GLY A 226 20.07 14.26 19.73
C GLY A 226 18.72 13.54 19.74
N ASN A 227 17.71 14.06 19.02
CA ASN A 227 16.36 13.49 18.97
C ASN A 227 16.02 12.84 17.62
N ARG A 228 16.81 13.06 16.57
CA ARG A 228 16.50 12.64 15.18
C ARG A 228 16.21 11.15 14.98
N PHE A 229 16.74 10.29 15.84
CA PHE A 229 16.61 8.83 15.77
C PHE A 229 15.81 8.24 16.94
N ARG A 230 14.99 9.06 17.59
CA ARG A 230 14.08 8.61 18.65
C ARG A 230 12.68 8.42 18.07
N LEU A 231 11.86 7.62 18.75
CA LEU A 231 10.43 7.62 18.50
C LEU A 231 9.91 9.03 18.80
N ALA A 232 9.52 9.75 17.74
CA ALA A 232 9.08 11.12 17.86
C ALA A 232 7.75 11.14 18.63
N GLY A 233 7.72 11.81 19.79
CA GLY A 233 6.47 12.03 20.53
C GLY A 233 5.50 12.97 19.79
N LYS A 234 6.02 13.85 18.92
CA LYS A 234 5.24 14.70 18.01
C LYS A 234 5.93 14.71 16.64
N CYS A 235 5.16 14.44 15.58
CA CYS A 235 5.60 14.50 14.19
C CYS A 235 4.95 15.70 13.50
N SER A 236 5.72 16.51 12.77
CA SER A 236 5.18 17.61 11.95
C SER A 236 4.82 17.17 10.53
N SER A 237 4.88 15.87 10.25
CA SER A 237 4.57 15.27 8.94
C SER A 237 5.27 15.94 7.75
N PRO A 238 6.61 16.18 7.79
CA PRO A 238 7.34 16.75 6.63
C PRO A 238 7.17 15.92 5.36
N CYS A 239 6.93 14.63 5.53
CA CYS A 239 6.67 13.69 4.46
C CYS A 239 5.31 13.85 3.76
N ALA A 240 4.47 14.81 4.18
CA ALA A 240 3.25 15.19 3.47
C ALA A 240 3.52 16.09 2.25
N THR A 241 4.68 16.77 2.25
CA THR A 241 5.07 17.70 1.17
C THR A 241 6.41 17.35 0.53
N GLN A 242 7.18 16.44 1.13
CA GLN A 242 8.53 16.10 0.67
C GLN A 242 8.78 14.60 0.67
N SER A 243 9.40 14.14 -0.41
CA SER A 243 9.96 12.79 -0.55
C SER A 243 11.45 12.89 -0.89
N LEU A 244 12.24 11.93 -0.42
CA LEU A 244 13.69 11.90 -0.65
C LEU A 244 14.00 10.91 -1.76
N LEU A 245 14.63 11.37 -2.84
CA LEU A 245 15.19 10.48 -3.85
C LEU A 245 16.50 9.85 -3.33
N LEU A 246 16.57 8.53 -3.29
CA LEU A 246 17.75 7.79 -2.82
C LEU A 246 18.60 7.38 -4.02
N LYS A 247 19.86 7.86 -4.06
CA LYS A 247 20.79 7.56 -5.16
C LYS A 247 21.93 6.69 -4.66
N HIS A 248 22.19 5.60 -5.38
CA HIS A 248 23.36 4.75 -5.18
C HIS A 248 23.70 4.04 -6.50
N SER A 249 24.99 3.79 -6.76
CA SER A 249 25.49 3.25 -8.03
C SER A 249 25.04 1.81 -8.34
N ASN A 250 24.61 1.07 -7.32
CA ASN A 250 24.23 -0.34 -7.41
C ASN A 250 22.72 -0.58 -7.23
N LEU A 251 21.85 0.37 -7.60
CA LEU A 251 20.40 0.20 -7.48
C LEU A 251 19.81 -0.28 -8.81
N ALA A 252 19.01 -1.34 -8.77
CA ALA A 252 18.26 -1.81 -9.94
C ALA A 252 16.98 -0.99 -10.19
N PHE A 253 16.49 -0.29 -9.17
CA PHE A 253 15.24 0.49 -9.22
C PHE A 253 15.45 1.92 -8.75
N LYS A 254 14.63 2.86 -9.26
CA LYS A 254 14.51 4.20 -8.67
C LYS A 254 13.93 4.04 -7.27
N LEU A 255 14.65 4.50 -6.25
CA LEU A 255 14.25 4.42 -4.86
C LEU A 255 13.92 5.79 -4.30
N PHE A 256 12.87 5.87 -3.50
CA PHE A 256 12.53 7.06 -2.75
C PHE A 256 12.09 6.72 -1.34
N GLN A 257 12.31 7.65 -0.43
CA GLN A 257 11.84 7.55 0.94
C GLN A 257 10.74 8.58 1.16
N ASN A 258 9.56 8.09 1.55
CA ASN A 258 8.43 8.91 1.94
C ASN A 258 8.05 8.54 3.38
N GLY A 259 8.34 9.44 4.31
CA GLY A 259 8.17 9.18 5.74
C GLY A 259 9.12 8.09 6.25
N ASN A 260 8.55 7.09 6.90
CA ASN A 260 9.30 6.00 7.53
C ASN A 260 9.53 4.78 6.62
N THR A 261 9.15 4.89 5.34
CA THR A 261 9.18 3.80 4.39
C THR A 261 9.99 4.17 3.15
N ILE A 262 10.79 3.21 2.68
CA ILE A 262 11.52 3.27 1.42
C ILE A 262 10.74 2.46 0.39
N PHE A 263 10.57 3.05 -0.79
CA PHE A 263 9.82 2.48 -1.91
C PHE A 263 10.72 2.33 -3.13
N TYR A 264 10.40 1.35 -3.97
CA TYR A 264 10.93 1.21 -5.32
C TYR A 264 9.82 1.49 -6.34
N GLN A 265 10.19 2.19 -7.41
CA GLN A 265 9.34 2.42 -8.55
C GLN A 265 9.34 1.21 -9.48
N TYR A 266 8.15 0.73 -9.84
CA TYR A 266 8.01 -0.33 -10.83
C TYR A 266 8.56 0.11 -12.18
N THR A 267 9.15 -0.83 -12.92
CA THR A 267 9.53 -0.56 -14.31
C THR A 267 8.28 -0.47 -15.19
N PRO A 268 8.35 0.20 -16.36
CA PRO A 268 7.26 0.17 -17.33
C PRO A 268 6.82 -1.25 -17.72
N ALA A 269 7.77 -2.19 -17.83
CA ALA A 269 7.47 -3.60 -18.12
C ALA A 269 6.65 -4.27 -17.01
N MET A 270 6.94 -3.99 -15.74
CA MET A 270 6.14 -4.48 -14.61
C MET A 270 4.71 -3.94 -14.66
N LEU A 271 4.54 -2.64 -14.94
CA LEU A 271 3.21 -2.03 -15.06
C LEU A 271 2.40 -2.64 -16.20
N ARG A 272 2.99 -2.77 -17.39
CA ARG A 272 2.33 -3.42 -18.54
C ARG A 272 1.84 -4.81 -18.19
N SER A 273 2.73 -5.65 -17.65
CA SER A 273 2.37 -7.01 -17.29
C SER A 273 1.29 -7.07 -16.21
N LEU A 274 1.32 -6.16 -15.23
CA LEU A 274 0.24 -6.06 -14.24
C LEU A 274 -1.10 -5.73 -14.90
N PHE A 275 -1.15 -4.73 -15.78
CA PHE A 275 -2.39 -4.31 -16.42
C PHE A 275 -2.96 -5.38 -17.34
N GLU A 276 -2.11 -6.05 -18.14
CA GLU A 276 -2.50 -7.18 -19.00
C GLU A 276 -3.14 -8.32 -18.20
N ASN A 277 -2.60 -8.62 -17.01
CA ASN A 277 -3.03 -9.77 -16.21
C ASN A 277 -4.16 -9.45 -15.24
N ALA A 278 -4.32 -8.20 -14.82
CA ALA A 278 -5.23 -7.82 -13.74
C ALA A 278 -6.70 -8.12 -14.04
N ARG A 279 -7.12 -8.03 -15.32
CA ARG A 279 -8.49 -8.37 -15.72
C ARG A 279 -8.75 -9.87 -15.63
N HIS A 280 -7.86 -10.68 -16.21
CA HIS A 280 -7.97 -12.13 -16.22
C HIS A 280 -7.95 -12.73 -14.81
N GLN A 281 -7.18 -12.11 -13.91
CA GLN A 281 -7.00 -12.60 -12.54
C GLN A 281 -7.96 -11.94 -11.54
N GLY A 282 -8.87 -11.08 -11.99
CA GLY A 282 -9.87 -10.44 -11.13
C GLY A 282 -9.27 -9.53 -10.04
N LEU A 283 -8.09 -8.96 -10.27
CA LEU A 283 -7.37 -8.16 -9.29
C LEU A 283 -8.08 -6.83 -9.01
N ARG A 284 -7.87 -6.31 -7.80
CA ARG A 284 -8.06 -4.89 -7.50
C ARG A 284 -6.71 -4.19 -7.66
N LEU A 285 -6.64 -3.14 -8.47
CA LEU A 285 -5.46 -2.30 -8.58
C LEU A 285 -5.60 -1.08 -7.66
N VAL A 286 -4.61 -0.84 -6.81
CA VAL A 286 -4.60 0.28 -5.85
C VAL A 286 -3.52 1.26 -6.27
N TYR A 287 -3.92 2.41 -6.77
CA TYR A 287 -2.99 3.47 -7.14
C TYR A 287 -2.51 4.24 -5.92
N GLN A 288 -1.19 4.27 -5.73
CA GLN A 288 -0.48 4.90 -4.63
C GLN A 288 0.55 5.93 -5.16
N GLY A 289 0.23 6.60 -6.27
CA GLY A 289 1.13 7.59 -6.87
C GLY A 289 1.35 8.85 -6.04
N GLY A 290 0.37 9.25 -5.21
CA GLY A 290 0.43 10.45 -4.37
C GLY A 290 1.46 10.39 -3.22
N LEU A 291 2.37 9.41 -3.22
CA LEU A 291 3.54 9.36 -2.34
C LEU A 291 4.69 10.26 -2.84
N LEU A 292 4.70 10.63 -4.11
CA LEU A 292 5.70 11.52 -4.73
C LEU A 292 5.21 12.97 -4.81
#